data_AF-A0A8J7L1B8-F1
#
_entry.id   AF-A0A8J7L1B8-F1
#
_cell.length_a   1.000
_cell.length_b   1.000
_cell.length_c   1.000
_cell.angle_alpha   90.00
_cell.angle_beta   90.00
_cell.angle_gamma   90.00
#
_symmetry.space_group_name_H-M   'P 1'
#
loop_
_entity.id
_entity.type
_entity.pdbx_description
1 polymer ?
#
loop_
_entity_poly.entity_id
_entity_poly.type
_entity_poly.pdbx_seq_one_letter_code
_entity_poly.pdbx_strand_id
1 'polypeptide(L)' 'MDEKSLYAHILNLSIPWQVKSLSLDENAGSVTVTVEIAKNTQLTCPTCGKSCPIHDHRH' A
#
# COMPACT_ATOMS: atom_id res chain seq x y z
N MET A 1 -4.07 -13.17 14.74
CA MET A 1 -3.11 -12.08 14.45
C MET A 1 -2.80 -12.20 12.97
N ASP A 2 -3.27 -11.27 12.15
CA ASP A 2 -3.19 -11.36 10.70
C ASP A 2 -1.78 -11.03 10.20
N GLU A 3 -1.21 -11.89 9.37
CA GLU A 3 0.12 -11.73 8.75
C GLU A 3 0.21 -10.39 8.00
N LYS A 4 -0.88 -9.96 7.37
CA LYS A 4 -1.00 -8.67 6.68
C LYS A 4 -0.74 -7.48 7.60
N SER A 5 -1.25 -7.54 8.84
CA SER A 5 -1.06 -6.48 9.84
C SER A 5 0.38 -6.44 10.33
N LEU A 6 1.03 -7.60 10.48
CA LEU A 6 2.44 -7.68 10.84
C LEU A 6 3.33 -7.06 9.75
N TYR A 7 3.14 -7.46 8.49
CA TYR A 7 3.90 -6.91 7.38
C TYR A 7 3.60 -5.42 7.15
N ALA A 8 2.37 -4.97 7.39
CA ALA A 8 2.03 -3.54 7.35
C ALA A 8 2.82 -2.74 8.39
N HIS A 9 2.94 -3.26 9.61
CA HIS A 9 3.74 -2.64 10.66
C HIS A 9 5.24 -2.67 10.34
N ILE A 10 5.77 -3.80 9.86
CA ILE A 10 7.19 -3.94 9.51
C ILE A 10 7.59 -2.97 8.39
N LEU A 11 6.74 -2.85 7.35
CA LEU A 11 6.95 -1.93 6.23
C LEU A 11 6.58 -0.48 6.57
N ASN A 12 6.14 -0.22 7.80
CA ASN A 12 5.70 1.08 8.27
C ASN A 12 4.66 1.73 7.34
N LEU A 13 3.76 0.90 6.78
CA LEU A 13 2.68 1.36 5.92
C LEU A 13 1.71 2.19 6.73
N SER A 14 1.52 3.43 6.30
CA SER A 14 0.57 4.36 6.90
C SER A 14 -0.62 4.58 5.99
N ILE A 15 -1.73 5.06 6.56
CA ILE A 15 -2.92 5.46 5.81
C ILE A 15 -2.48 6.38 4.66
N PRO A 16 -2.88 6.12 3.41
CA PRO A 16 -3.99 5.25 2.98
C PRO A 16 -3.63 3.85 2.46
N TRP A 17 -2.38 3.44 2.65
CA TRP A 17 -1.87 2.20 2.11
C TRP A 17 -2.26 1.03 3.01
N GLN A 18 -2.85 0.00 2.40
CA GLN A 18 -3.21 -1.24 3.05
C GLN A 18 -2.60 -2.42 2.29
N VAL A 19 -2.21 -3.47 3.01
CA VAL A 19 -1.68 -4.70 2.39
C VAL A 19 -2.85 -5.48 1.78
N LYS A 20 -2.87 -5.55 0.45
CA LYS A 20 -3.86 -6.34 -0.31
C LYS A 20 -3.57 -7.83 -0.18
N SER A 21 -2.34 -8.20 -0.53
CA SER A 21 -1.91 -9.59 -0.64
C SER A 21 -0.44 -9.74 -0.35
N LEU A 22 -0.09 -10.88 0.21
CA LEU A 22 1.27 -11.33 0.46
C LEU A 22 1.48 -12.59 -0.37
N SER A 23 2.54 -12.63 -1.17
CA SER A 23 2.97 -13.84 -1.88
C SER A 23 4.37 -14.17 -1.42
N LEU A 24 4.57 -15.36 -0.86
CA LEU A 24 5.89 -15.85 -0.48
C LEU A 24 6.37 -16.83 -1.54
N ASP A 25 7.47 -16.49 -2.20
CA ASP A 25 8.19 -17.38 -3.10
C ASP A 25 9.35 -18.01 -2.35
N GLU A 26 9.11 -19.20 -1.78
CA GLU A 26 10.13 -19.97 -1.05
C GLU A 26 11.28 -20.40 -1.97
N ASN A 27 10.98 -20.69 -3.24
CA ASN A 27 12.00 -21.01 -4.25
C ASN A 27 12.95 -19.85 -4.52
N ALA A 28 12.45 -18.60 -4.49
CA ALA A 28 13.25 -17.40 -4.70
C ALA A 28 13.72 -16.75 -3.38
N GLY A 29 13.31 -17.28 -2.22
CA GLY A 29 13.54 -16.68 -0.91
C GLY A 29 12.98 -15.27 -0.78
N SER A 30 11.89 -14.95 -1.48
CA SER A 30 11.40 -13.58 -1.64
C SER A 30 9.93 -13.45 -1.20
N VAL A 31 9.62 -12.37 -0.48
CA VAL A 31 8.25 -12.01 -0.09
C VAL A 31 7.79 -10.84 -0.95
N THR A 32 6.78 -11.06 -1.78
CA THR A 32 6.12 -10.02 -2.56
C THR A 32 4.91 -9.49 -1.79
N VAL A 33 5.00 -8.24 -1.33
CA VAL A 33 3.91 -7.55 -0.64
C VAL A 33 3.20 -6.63 -1.61
N THR A 34 1.94 -6.91 -1.94
CA THR A 34 1.11 -6.02 -2.75
C THR A 34 0.34 -5.08 -1.84
N VAL A 35 0.57 -3.78 -2.01
CA VAL A 35 -0.18 -2.73 -1.30
C VAL A 35 -1.19 -2.08 -2.23
N GLU A 36 -2.36 -1.75 -1.70
CA GLU A 36 -3.37 -0.97 -2.41
C GLU A 36 -3.76 0.26 -1.59
N ILE A 37 -4.18 1.32 -2.28
CA ILE A 37 -4.83 2.46 -1.64
C ILE A 37 -6.28 2.05 -1.39
N ALA A 38 -6.78 2.24 -0.17
CA ALA A 38 -8.19 1.97 0.11
C ALA A 38 -9.08 2.76 -0.86
N LYS A 39 -10.04 2.07 -1.50
CA LYS A 39 -10.92 2.61 -2.57
C LYS A 39 -11.64 3.92 -2.24
N ASN A 40 -11.69 4.32 -0.97
CA ASN A 40 -12.34 5.53 -0.51
C ASN A 40 -11.40 6.57 0.09
N THR A 41 -10.08 6.42 -0.06
CA THR A 41 -9.15 7.45 0.39
C THR A 41 -8.92 8.48 -0.70
N GLN A 42 -9.39 9.70 -0.46
CA GLN A 42 -8.89 10.87 -1.17
C GLN A 42 -7.40 11.02 -0.87
N LEU A 43 -6.56 10.81 -1.88
CA LEU A 43 -5.17 11.24 -1.79
C LEU A 43 -5.16 12.76 -1.68
N THR A 44 -4.73 13.25 -0.52
CA THR A 44 -4.51 14.66 -0.31
C THR A 44 -3.08 15.00 -0.65
N CYS A 45 -2.90 16.09 -1.36
CA CYS A 45 -1.58 16.66 -1.64
C CYS A 45 -0.88 16.99 -0.31
N PRO A 46 0.31 16.44 -0.01
CA PRO A 46 0.99 16.70 1.26
C PRO A 46 1.40 18.17 1.43
N THR A 47 1.52 18.91 0.32
CA THR A 47 1.89 20.34 0.31
C THR A 47 0.69 21.26 0.47
N CYS A 48 -0.50 20.81 0.07
CA CYS A 48 -1.63 21.69 -0.16
C CYS A 48 -2.96 21.21 0.43
N GLY A 49 -3.02 19.99 0.99
CA GLY A 49 -4.15 19.42 1.71
C GLY A 49 -5.40 19.15 0.86
N LYS A 50 -5.41 19.54 -0.41
CA LYS A 50 -6.54 19.35 -1.32
C LYS A 50 -6.62 17.90 -1.78
N SER A 51 -7.84 17.39 -1.90
CA SER A 51 -8.13 16.11 -2.52
C SER A 51 -7.79 16.20 -4.02
N CYS A 52 -6.72 15.53 -4.43
CA CYS A 52 -6.33 15.49 -5.84
C CYS A 52 -6.76 14.14 -6.42
N PRO A 53 -7.43 14.11 -7.59
CA PRO A 53 -7.65 12.86 -8.29
C PRO A 53 -6.29 12.23 -8.62
N ILE A 54 -6.16 10.92 -8.38
CA ILE A 54 -4.99 10.13 -8.79
C ILE A 54 -4.79 10.33 -10.29
N HIS A 55 -3.70 10.99 -10.67
CA HIS A 55 -3.27 11.03 -12.05
C HIS A 55 -2.23 9.93 -12.25
N ASP A 56 -2.70 8.79 -12.75
CA ASP A 56 -1.85 7.65 -13.11
C ASP A 56 -1.15 8.00 -14.44
N HIS A 57 0.04 8.61 -14.37
CA HIS A 57 0.91 8.80 -15.53
C HIS A 57 1.48 7.44 -15.95
N ARG A 58 0.69 6.63 -16.65
CA ARG A 58 1.22 5.57 -17.52
C ARG A 58 1.41 6.20 -18.89
N HIS A 59 2.65 6.53 -19.21
CA HIS A 59 3.09 6.89 -20.56
C HIS A 59 4.08 5.83 -21.04
#